data_AF-A0A7W9QP93-F1
#
_entry.id   AF-A0A7W9QP93-F1
#
_cell.length_a   1.000
_cell.length_b   1.000
_cell.length_c   1.000
_cell.angle_alpha   90.00
_cell.angle_beta   90.00
_cell.angle_gamma   90.00
#
_symmetry.space_group_name_H-M   'P 1'
#
loop_
_entity.id
_entity.type
_entity.pdbx_description
1 polymer ?
#
loop_
_entity_poly.entity_id
_entity_poly.type
_entity_poly.pdbx_seq_one_letter_code
_entity_poly.pdbx_strand_id
1 'polypeptide(L)'
;MEATAERTALIERLQGALDALENGDEAGWRREIDTLAAWRTRPMMQGLSRLARDLGQALGELPVVPSEAGELDDACSRLDHVVEMTEQASHRTLDLAEECRALANQLAAGGLSGDQGEILDKIRHNLTEMALAQSFQDLTGQIIRRVAGIVRRVHEGFGALGLPPKEERKPDGSLAGPALPGLDRHGVSQNDADDLLSGLGL
;
A
#
# COMPACT_ATOMS: atom_id res chain seq x y z
N MET A 1 -51.62 4.74 20.16
CA MET A 1 -51.83 3.83 21.31
C MET A 1 -50.57 3.66 22.15
N GLU A 2 -49.37 3.57 21.55
CA GLU A 2 -48.11 3.36 22.29
C GLU A 2 -47.70 4.58 23.12
N ALA A 3 -47.68 5.79 22.53
CA ALA A 3 -47.36 7.04 23.24
C ALA A 3 -48.30 7.37 24.42
N THR A 4 -49.56 6.94 24.34
CA THR A 4 -50.54 7.09 25.44
C THR A 4 -50.27 6.13 26.59
N ALA A 5 -49.78 4.92 26.32
CA ALA A 5 -49.42 3.95 27.36
C ALA A 5 -48.11 4.32 28.06
N GLU A 6 -47.11 4.81 27.31
CA GLU A 6 -45.86 5.34 27.86
C GLU A 6 -46.11 6.54 28.78
N ARG A 7 -46.97 7.47 28.37
CA ARG A 7 -47.33 8.63 29.20
C ARG A 7 -47.98 8.21 30.52
N THR A 8 -48.85 7.20 30.50
CA THR A 8 -49.48 6.68 31.73
C THR A 8 -48.45 6.02 32.65
N ALA A 9 -47.56 5.18 32.12
CA ALA A 9 -46.50 4.56 32.90
C ALA A 9 -45.53 5.59 33.51
N LEU A 10 -45.21 6.68 32.79
CA LEU A 10 -44.40 7.78 33.32
C LEU A 10 -45.07 8.45 34.52
N ILE A 11 -46.38 8.69 34.42
CA ILE A 11 -47.16 9.32 35.49
C ILE A 11 -47.18 8.43 36.73
N GLU A 12 -47.45 7.13 36.57
CA GLU A 12 -47.46 6.17 37.69
C GLU A 12 -46.09 6.11 38.39
N ARG A 13 -45.00 6.14 37.64
CA ARG A 13 -43.63 6.11 38.19
C ARG A 13 -43.26 7.38 38.93
N LEU A 14 -43.65 8.54 38.41
CA LEU A 14 -43.44 9.82 39.09
C LEU A 14 -44.28 9.93 40.37
N GLN A 15 -45.51 9.40 40.36
CA GLN A 15 -46.37 9.33 41.55
C GLN A 15 -45.76 8.38 42.60
N GLY A 16 -45.33 7.18 42.22
CA GLY A 16 -44.65 6.27 43.13
C GLY A 16 -43.36 6.83 43.74
N ALA A 17 -42.59 7.60 42.96
CA ALA A 17 -41.41 8.29 43.47
C ALA A 17 -41.77 9.39 44.48
N LEU A 18 -42.84 10.13 44.23
CA LEU A 18 -43.35 11.17 45.14
C LEU A 18 -43.86 10.55 46.44
N ASP A 19 -44.68 9.50 46.36
CA ASP A 19 -45.21 8.77 47.52
C ASP A 19 -44.08 8.19 48.38
N ALA A 20 -43.03 7.66 47.76
CA ALA A 20 -41.86 7.16 48.49
C ALA A 20 -41.11 8.29 49.21
N LEU A 21 -41.00 9.47 48.59
CA LEU A 21 -40.36 10.64 49.19
C LEU A 21 -41.18 11.23 50.34
N GLU A 22 -42.51 11.27 50.21
CA GLU A 22 -43.43 11.73 51.27
C GLU A 22 -43.44 10.81 52.49
N ASN A 23 -43.24 9.50 52.29
CA ASN A 23 -43.16 8.52 53.37
C ASN A 23 -41.75 8.32 53.95
N GLY A 24 -40.74 9.04 53.45
CA GLY A 24 -39.35 8.89 53.85
C GLY A 24 -38.67 7.59 53.39
N ASP A 25 -39.24 6.87 52.43
CA ASP A 25 -38.66 5.67 51.80
C ASP A 25 -37.66 6.05 50.70
N GLU A 26 -36.43 6.36 51.11
CA GLU A 26 -35.34 6.71 50.21
C GLU A 26 -34.99 5.57 49.21
N ALA A 27 -35.17 4.32 49.61
CA ALA A 27 -34.89 3.15 48.77
C ALA A 27 -35.97 2.96 47.69
N GLY A 28 -37.24 3.22 48.01
CA GLY A 28 -38.34 3.31 47.06
C GLY A 28 -38.11 4.42 46.03
N TRP A 29 -37.79 5.63 46.51
CA TRP A 29 -37.54 6.78 45.64
C TRP A 29 -36.39 6.52 44.66
N ARG A 30 -35.24 6.01 45.12
CA ARG A 30 -34.09 5.67 44.25
C ARG A 30 -34.46 4.66 43.17
N ARG A 31 -35.22 3.61 43.52
CA ARG A 31 -35.65 2.58 42.54
C ARG A 31 -36.50 3.18 41.42
N GLU A 32 -37.43 4.08 41.76
CA GLU A 32 -38.28 4.72 40.76
C GLU A 32 -37.49 5.67 39.85
N ILE A 33 -36.55 6.43 40.41
CA ILE A 33 -35.66 7.31 39.64
C ILE A 33 -34.72 6.52 38.73
N ASP A 34 -34.11 5.44 39.23
CA ASP A 34 -33.23 4.57 38.44
C ASP A 34 -33.99 3.91 37.29
N THR A 35 -35.25 3.54 37.52
CA THR A 35 -36.12 2.97 36.47
C THR A 35 -36.40 4.01 35.39
N LEU A 36 -36.69 5.27 35.75
CA LEU A 36 -36.88 6.37 34.80
C LEU A 36 -35.60 6.67 34.01
N ALA A 37 -34.44 6.70 34.68
CA ALA A 37 -33.14 6.92 34.06
C ALA A 37 -32.79 5.79 33.08
N ALA A 38 -33.05 4.54 33.46
CA ALA A 38 -32.86 3.37 32.60
C ALA A 38 -33.77 3.43 31.37
N TRP A 39 -35.02 3.88 31.54
CA TRP A 39 -35.97 3.97 30.43
C TRP A 39 -35.54 4.98 29.37
N ARG A 40 -34.96 6.11 29.79
CA ARG A 40 -34.36 7.11 28.89
C ARG A 40 -33.11 6.59 28.17
N THR A 41 -32.28 5.80 28.86
CA THR A 41 -30.95 5.39 28.40
C THR A 41 -30.98 4.13 27.54
N ARG A 42 -31.93 3.21 27.79
CA ARG A 42 -32.04 1.91 27.12
C ARG A 42 -32.22 2.00 25.59
N PRO A 43 -33.07 2.88 25.03
CA PRO A 43 -33.20 3.03 23.58
C PRO A 43 -31.90 3.53 22.92
N MET A 44 -31.18 4.43 23.58
CA MET A 44 -29.89 4.94 23.09
C MET A 44 -28.82 3.85 23.06
N MET A 45 -28.72 3.05 24.13
CA MET A 45 -27.78 1.92 24.20
C MET A 45 -28.14 0.82 23.19
N GLN A 46 -29.42 0.53 23.00
CA GLN A 46 -29.89 -0.39 21.96
C GLN A 46 -29.53 0.12 20.57
N GLY A 47 -29.76 1.41 20.30
CA GLY A 47 -29.37 2.08 19.07
C GLY A 47 -27.88 2.00 18.81
N LEU A 48 -27.04 2.29 19.81
CA LEU A 48 -25.58 2.17 19.72
C LEU A 48 -25.14 0.72 19.42
N SER A 49 -25.75 -0.26 20.09
CA SER A 49 -25.44 -1.68 19.88
C SER A 49 -25.86 -2.18 18.49
N ARG A 50 -26.91 -1.57 17.91
CA ARG A 50 -27.36 -1.84 16.55
C ARG A 50 -26.42 -1.18 15.56
N LEU A 51 -26.09 0.09 15.74
CA LEU A 51 -25.09 0.80 14.92
C LEU A 51 -23.73 0.10 14.91
N ALA A 52 -23.27 -0.40 16.06
CA ALA A 52 -22.04 -1.17 16.16
C ALA A 52 -22.11 -2.49 15.38
N ARG A 53 -23.28 -3.17 15.39
CA ARG A 53 -23.52 -4.38 14.60
C ARG A 53 -23.65 -4.09 13.11
N ASP A 54 -24.38 -3.05 12.74
CA ASP A 54 -24.56 -2.60 11.36
C ASP A 54 -23.19 -2.19 10.77
N LEU A 55 -22.35 -1.50 11.55
CA LEU A 55 -20.96 -1.18 11.20
C LEU A 55 -20.10 -2.45 11.09
N GLY A 56 -20.18 -3.36 12.06
CA GLY A 56 -19.44 -4.62 12.04
C GLY A 56 -19.84 -5.52 10.85
N GLN A 57 -21.11 -5.53 10.48
CA GLN A 57 -21.62 -6.23 9.31
C GLN A 57 -21.17 -5.55 8.02
N ALA A 58 -21.28 -4.22 7.91
CA ALA A 58 -20.78 -3.49 6.74
C ALA A 58 -19.26 -3.65 6.54
N LEU A 59 -18.49 -3.72 7.63
CA LEU A 59 -17.05 -4.02 7.59
C LEU A 59 -16.77 -5.51 7.31
N GLY A 60 -17.63 -6.43 7.74
CA GLY A 60 -17.50 -7.87 7.49
C GLY A 60 -17.99 -8.31 6.10
N GLU A 61 -18.84 -7.50 5.45
CA GLU A 61 -19.29 -7.64 4.06
C GLU A 61 -18.29 -7.02 3.07
N LEU A 62 -17.30 -6.28 3.55
CA LEU A 62 -16.14 -5.97 2.71
C LEU A 62 -15.56 -7.30 2.25
N PRO A 63 -15.26 -7.46 0.95
CA PRO A 63 -14.59 -8.65 0.48
C PRO A 63 -13.37 -8.87 1.37
N VAL A 64 -13.28 -10.05 1.99
CA VAL A 64 -12.02 -10.53 2.53
C VAL A 64 -11.14 -10.61 1.31
N VAL A 65 -10.36 -9.55 1.07
CA VAL A 65 -9.36 -9.56 0.02
C VAL A 65 -8.53 -10.81 0.35
N PRO A 66 -8.39 -11.76 -0.59
CA PRO A 66 -7.43 -12.85 -0.44
C PRO A 66 -6.11 -12.24 0.03
N SER A 67 -5.26 -13.00 0.73
CA SER A 67 -3.99 -12.50 1.25
C SER A 67 -3.01 -12.07 0.13
N GLU A 68 -3.32 -10.98 -0.55
CA GLU A 68 -2.46 -10.19 -1.44
C GLU A 68 -1.47 -9.37 -0.60
N ALA A 69 -1.54 -9.43 0.73
CA ALA A 69 -0.58 -8.77 1.61
C ALA A 69 0.87 -9.13 1.25
N GLY A 70 1.12 -10.43 1.08
CA GLY A 70 2.42 -10.91 0.61
C GLY A 70 2.70 -10.58 -0.85
N GLU A 71 1.66 -10.49 -1.70
CA GLU A 71 1.82 -10.17 -3.12
C GLU A 71 2.10 -8.68 -3.36
N LEU A 72 1.53 -7.78 -2.54
CA LEU A 72 1.79 -6.35 -2.57
C LEU A 72 3.20 -6.03 -2.08
N ASP A 73 3.64 -6.67 -1.00
CA ASP A 73 5.01 -6.49 -0.50
C ASP A 73 6.05 -7.09 -1.46
N ASP A 74 5.75 -8.26 -2.05
CA ASP A 74 6.57 -8.85 -3.11
C ASP A 74 6.61 -7.94 -4.35
N ALA A 75 5.47 -7.43 -4.81
CA ALA A 75 5.41 -6.49 -5.93
C ALA A 75 6.19 -5.20 -5.66
N CYS A 76 6.12 -4.65 -4.43
CA CYS A 76 6.92 -3.50 -4.05
C CYS A 76 8.42 -3.83 -4.03
N SER A 77 8.80 -5.02 -3.56
CA SER A 77 10.19 -5.49 -3.55
C SER A 77 10.73 -5.71 -4.98
N ARG A 78 9.91 -6.24 -5.88
CA ARG A 78 10.21 -6.35 -7.32
C ARG A 78 10.36 -4.98 -7.97
N LEU A 79 9.50 -4.02 -7.63
CA LEU A 79 9.63 -2.64 -8.12
C LEU A 79 10.92 -1.98 -7.64
N ASP A 80 11.29 -2.16 -6.37
CA ASP A 80 12.56 -1.64 -5.83
C ASP A 80 13.76 -2.24 -6.59
N HIS A 81 13.72 -3.55 -6.87
CA HIS A 81 14.77 -4.21 -7.66
C HIS A 81 14.82 -3.69 -9.10
N VAL A 82 13.68 -3.48 -9.76
CA VAL A 82 13.64 -2.89 -11.11
C VAL A 82 14.23 -1.48 -11.09
N VAL A 83 13.93 -0.67 -10.08
CA VAL A 83 14.53 0.67 -9.94
C VAL A 83 16.05 0.55 -9.76
N GLU A 84 16.53 -0.35 -8.92
CA GLU A 84 17.97 -0.57 -8.73
C GLU A 84 18.67 -1.02 -10.02
N MET A 85 18.12 -2.02 -10.71
CA MET A 85 18.68 -2.54 -11.97
C MET A 85 18.69 -1.47 -13.06
N THR A 86 17.65 -0.63 -13.14
CA THR A 86 17.60 0.47 -14.10
C THR A 86 18.57 1.60 -13.74
N GLU A 87 18.82 1.88 -12.47
CA GLU A 87 19.87 2.79 -12.01
C GLU A 87 21.27 2.28 -12.36
N GLN A 88 21.55 1.01 -12.11
CA GLN A 88 22.84 0.40 -12.45
C GLN A 88 23.09 0.41 -13.96
N ALA A 89 22.09 0.05 -14.77
CA ALA A 89 22.19 0.09 -16.23
C ALA A 89 22.38 1.52 -16.76
N SER A 90 21.72 2.49 -16.15
CA SER A 90 21.85 3.90 -16.48
C SER A 90 23.26 4.41 -16.19
N HIS A 91 23.77 4.22 -14.96
CA HIS A 91 25.15 4.56 -14.62
C HIS A 91 26.16 3.91 -15.56
N ARG A 92 25.98 2.62 -15.87
CA ARG A 92 26.87 1.92 -16.81
C ARG A 92 26.86 2.56 -18.20
N THR A 93 25.71 3.02 -18.66
CA THR A 93 25.58 3.72 -19.95
C THR A 93 26.28 5.08 -19.93
N LEU A 94 26.18 5.86 -18.84
CA LEU A 94 26.92 7.12 -18.69
C LEU A 94 28.44 6.90 -18.67
N ASP A 95 28.91 5.89 -17.94
CA ASP A 95 30.33 5.54 -17.87
C ASP A 95 30.87 5.21 -19.27
N LEU A 96 30.16 4.35 -20.00
CA LEU A 96 30.51 3.99 -21.38
C LEU A 96 30.46 5.20 -22.33
N ALA A 97 29.50 6.11 -22.13
CA ALA A 97 29.41 7.33 -22.93
C ALA A 97 30.60 8.27 -22.68
N GLU A 98 31.05 8.39 -21.43
CA GLU A 98 32.22 9.18 -21.07
C GLU A 98 33.52 8.55 -21.57
N GLU A 99 33.66 7.22 -21.46
CA GLU A 99 34.77 6.46 -22.06
C GLU A 99 34.83 6.69 -23.59
N CYS A 100 33.69 6.59 -24.28
CA CYS A 100 33.60 6.88 -25.71
C CYS A 100 34.00 8.33 -26.03
N ARG A 101 33.61 9.29 -25.19
CA ARG A 101 33.96 10.70 -25.37
C ARG A 101 35.46 10.94 -25.19
N ALA A 102 36.09 10.26 -24.23
CA ALA A 102 37.53 10.31 -24.03
C ALA A 102 38.29 9.72 -25.23
N LEU A 103 37.84 8.56 -25.74
CA LEU A 103 38.39 7.95 -26.96
C LEU A 103 38.23 8.85 -28.18
N ALA A 104 37.06 9.50 -28.33
CA ALA A 104 36.82 10.46 -29.39
C ALA A 104 37.80 11.64 -29.33
N ASN A 105 38.05 12.19 -28.14
CA ASN A 105 39.03 13.27 -27.96
C ASN A 105 40.46 12.84 -28.30
N GLN A 106 40.86 11.61 -27.96
CA GLN A 106 42.16 11.06 -28.35
C GLN A 106 42.27 10.92 -29.87
N LEU A 107 41.20 10.47 -30.53
CA LEU A 107 41.13 10.36 -31.99
C LEU A 107 41.29 11.74 -32.66
N ALA A 108 40.64 12.77 -32.11
CA ALA A 108 40.78 14.16 -32.59
C ALA A 108 42.22 14.67 -32.48
N ALA A 109 42.92 14.35 -31.39
CA ALA A 109 44.30 14.76 -31.17
C ALA A 109 45.29 14.10 -32.15
N GLY A 110 44.94 12.94 -32.73
CA GLY A 110 45.75 12.22 -33.72
C GLY A 110 45.81 12.86 -35.10
N GLY A 111 45.03 13.92 -35.35
CA GLY A 111 44.91 14.57 -36.66
C GLY A 111 43.92 13.83 -37.55
N LEU A 112 42.75 14.43 -37.76
CA LEU A 112 41.67 13.88 -38.56
C LEU A 112 41.52 14.63 -39.88
N SER A 113 41.03 13.93 -40.90
CA SER A 113 40.59 14.56 -42.14
C SER A 113 39.29 15.36 -41.89
N GLY A 114 38.96 16.34 -42.75
CA GLY A 114 37.77 17.18 -42.57
C GLY A 114 36.47 16.39 -42.36
N ASP A 115 36.21 15.42 -43.24
CA ASP A 115 35.03 14.54 -43.15
C ASP A 115 35.01 13.68 -41.86
N GLN A 116 36.18 13.25 -41.39
CA GLN A 116 36.30 12.47 -40.15
C GLN A 116 36.04 13.33 -38.91
N GLY A 117 36.43 14.61 -38.94
CA GLY A 117 36.12 15.58 -37.89
C GLY A 117 34.62 15.79 -37.73
N GLU A 118 33.89 15.97 -38.84
CA GLU A 118 32.42 16.13 -38.80
C GLU A 118 31.69 14.90 -38.23
N ILE A 119 32.16 13.69 -38.58
CA ILE A 119 31.61 12.45 -38.02
C ILE A 119 31.87 12.39 -36.51
N LEU A 120 33.08 12.74 -36.07
CA LEU A 120 33.45 12.71 -34.67
C LEU A 120 32.63 13.70 -33.83
N ASP A 121 32.39 14.91 -34.35
CA ASP A 121 31.55 15.90 -33.67
C ASP A 121 30.10 15.44 -33.55
N LYS A 122 29.56 14.74 -34.56
CA LYS A 122 28.24 14.08 -34.47
C LYS A 122 28.22 13.00 -33.38
N ILE A 123 29.27 12.18 -33.27
CA ILE A 123 29.38 11.18 -32.19
C ILE A 123 29.37 11.86 -30.82
N ARG A 124 30.17 12.92 -30.64
CA ARG A 124 30.22 13.68 -29.37
C ARG A 124 28.87 14.31 -29.01
N HIS A 125 28.17 14.84 -30.00
CA HIS A 125 26.82 15.37 -29.81
C HIS A 125 25.86 14.28 -29.35
N ASN A 126 25.83 13.13 -30.04
CA ASN A 126 24.94 12.01 -29.67
C ASN A 126 25.23 11.47 -28.26
N LEU A 127 26.50 11.37 -27.85
CA LEU A 127 26.87 10.95 -26.50
C LEU A 127 26.38 11.95 -25.43
N THR A 128 26.38 13.24 -25.75
CA THR A 128 25.84 14.29 -24.86
C THR A 128 24.32 14.20 -24.75
N GLU A 129 23.63 13.98 -25.87
CA GLU A 129 22.18 13.76 -25.89
C GLU A 129 21.79 12.50 -25.11
N MET A 130 22.56 11.42 -25.20
CA MET A 130 22.35 10.21 -24.39
C MET A 130 22.44 10.52 -22.89
N ALA A 131 23.45 11.27 -22.47
CA ALA A 131 23.60 11.65 -21.06
C ALA A 131 22.42 12.53 -20.57
N LEU A 132 21.96 13.47 -21.40
CA LEU A 132 20.79 14.29 -21.09
C LEU A 132 19.51 13.46 -20.98
N ALA A 133 19.30 12.51 -21.89
CA ALA A 133 18.13 11.64 -21.88
C ALA A 133 18.07 10.77 -20.60
N GLN A 134 19.21 10.39 -20.03
CA GLN A 134 19.24 9.61 -18.78
C GLN A 134 18.84 10.39 -17.53
N SER A 135 18.82 11.73 -17.57
CA SER A 135 18.29 12.52 -16.44
C SER A 135 16.82 12.24 -16.11
N PHE A 136 16.03 11.74 -17.08
CA PHE A 136 14.65 11.30 -16.85
C PHE A 136 14.55 10.01 -16.02
N GLN A 137 15.60 9.18 -16.04
CA GLN A 137 15.63 7.92 -15.30
C GLN A 137 15.75 8.16 -13.79
N ASP A 138 16.55 9.14 -13.36
CA ASP A 138 16.61 9.56 -11.94
C ASP A 138 15.23 10.00 -11.41
N LEU A 139 14.51 10.81 -12.19
CA LEU A 139 13.17 11.27 -11.83
C LEU A 139 12.18 10.09 -11.77
N THR A 140 12.26 9.19 -12.75
CA THR A 140 11.38 8.02 -12.84
C THR A 140 11.62 7.06 -11.67
N GLY A 141 12.88 6.78 -11.30
CA GLY A 141 13.23 5.95 -10.16
C GLY A 141 12.73 6.55 -8.83
N GLN A 142 12.84 7.86 -8.65
CA GLN A 142 12.29 8.55 -7.48
C GLN A 142 10.75 8.46 -7.40
N ILE A 143 10.05 8.63 -8.52
CA ILE A 143 8.58 8.52 -8.58
C ILE A 143 8.15 7.10 -8.22
N ILE A 144 8.79 6.07 -8.80
CA ILE A 144 8.45 4.67 -8.53
C ILE A 144 8.65 4.34 -7.05
N ARG A 145 9.81 4.69 -6.46
CA ARG A 145 10.06 4.48 -5.02
C ARG A 145 9.05 5.20 -4.13
N ARG A 146 8.64 6.42 -4.50
CA ARG A 146 7.59 7.15 -3.77
C ARG A 146 6.24 6.44 -3.83
N VAL A 147 5.85 5.96 -5.02
CA VAL A 147 4.60 5.22 -5.21
C VAL A 147 4.62 3.90 -4.44
N ALA A 148 5.71 3.11 -4.54
CA ALA A 148 5.88 1.88 -3.76
C ALA A 148 5.77 2.14 -2.25
N GLY A 149 6.39 3.22 -1.76
CA GLY A 149 6.27 3.61 -0.35
C GLY A 149 4.84 4.03 0.07
N ILE A 150 4.06 4.66 -0.81
CA ILE A 150 2.65 4.97 -0.53
C ILE A 150 1.83 3.68 -0.44
N VAL A 151 2.03 2.75 -1.37
CA VAL A 151 1.33 1.46 -1.42
C VAL A 151 1.60 0.65 -0.15
N ARG A 152 2.86 0.56 0.30
CA ARG A 152 3.23 -0.09 1.57
C ARG A 152 2.49 0.50 2.78
N ARG A 153 2.46 1.84 2.91
CA ARG A 153 1.77 2.51 4.02
C ARG A 153 0.25 2.28 4.01
N VAL A 154 -0.35 2.26 2.82
CA VAL A 154 -1.78 1.96 2.66
C VAL A 154 -2.06 0.52 3.11
N HIS A 155 -1.20 -0.42 2.70
CA HIS A 155 -1.29 -1.82 3.10
C HIS A 155 -1.18 -2.00 4.63
N GLU A 156 -0.18 -1.39 5.26
CA GLU A 156 -0.01 -1.40 6.73
C GLU A 156 -1.23 -0.81 7.46
N GLY A 157 -1.79 0.29 6.94
CA GLY A 157 -2.98 0.93 7.51
C GLY A 157 -4.22 0.03 7.49
N PHE A 158 -4.41 -0.76 6.41
CA PHE A 158 -5.48 -1.75 6.33
C PHE A 158 -5.26 -2.93 7.29
N GLY A 159 -4.00 -3.38 7.47
CA GLY A 159 -3.67 -4.40 8.45
C GLY A 159 -3.96 -3.98 9.90
N ALA A 160 -3.69 -2.71 10.25
CA ALA A 160 -3.94 -2.15 11.58
C ALA A 160 -5.43 -2.05 11.94
N LEU A 161 -6.35 -2.09 10.96
CA LEU A 161 -7.79 -2.09 11.17
C LEU A 161 -8.36 -3.45 11.62
N GLY A 162 -7.49 -4.44 11.89
CA GLY A 162 -7.89 -5.70 12.51
C GLY A 162 -8.60 -6.67 11.57
N LEU A 163 -8.30 -6.60 10.28
CA LEU A 163 -8.57 -7.69 9.32
C LEU A 163 -7.36 -8.64 9.40
N PRO A 164 -7.40 -9.73 10.20
CA PRO A 164 -6.26 -10.62 10.32
C PRO A 164 -6.04 -11.34 8.98
N PRO A 165 -4.82 -11.38 8.44
CA PRO A 165 -4.52 -12.24 7.32
C PRO A 165 -4.64 -13.69 7.80
N LYS A 166 -5.51 -14.47 7.16
CA LYS A 166 -5.37 -15.92 7.22
C LYS A 166 -4.16 -16.29 6.39
N GLU A 167 -3.12 -16.83 7.04
CA GLU A 167 -2.02 -17.50 6.33
C GLU A 167 -2.57 -18.70 5.57
N GLU A 168 -2.93 -18.50 4.30
CA GLU A 168 -3.11 -19.61 3.38
C GLU A 168 -1.79 -19.89 2.68
N ARG A 169 -1.35 -21.14 2.81
CA ARG A 169 -0.16 -21.72 2.18
C ARG A 169 -0.13 -21.34 0.70
N LYS A 170 0.94 -20.67 0.25
CA LYS A 170 1.20 -20.31 -1.15
C LYS A 170 0.90 -21.51 -2.08
N PRO A 171 0.02 -21.36 -3.10
CA PRO A 171 -0.02 -22.31 -4.21
C PRO A 171 1.28 -22.16 -5.01
N ASP A 172 1.92 -23.28 -5.35
CA ASP A 172 3.00 -23.34 -6.34
C ASP A 172 2.49 -22.71 -7.65
N GLY A 173 2.98 -21.51 -8.00
CA GLY A 173 2.63 -20.87 -9.27
C GLY A 173 2.33 -19.37 -9.24
N SER A 174 2.63 -18.63 -8.17
CA SER A 174 2.54 -17.17 -8.19
C SER A 174 3.61 -16.57 -9.12
N LEU A 175 3.12 -15.93 -10.19
CA LEU A 175 3.77 -15.03 -11.15
C LEU A 175 5.26 -15.28 -11.45
N ALA A 176 5.49 -15.95 -12.59
CA ALA A 176 6.80 -16.12 -13.23
C ALA A 176 7.41 -14.76 -13.61
N GLY A 177 8.05 -14.12 -12.63
CA GLY A 177 8.98 -13.02 -12.85
C GLY A 177 10.41 -13.48 -12.56
N PRO A 178 11.42 -12.66 -12.90
CA PRO A 178 12.81 -12.96 -12.60
C PRO A 178 12.97 -13.26 -11.11
N ALA A 179 13.70 -14.33 -10.78
CA ALA A 179 13.96 -14.71 -9.40
C ALA A 179 14.67 -13.56 -8.67
N LEU A 180 14.09 -13.08 -7.57
CA LEU A 180 14.82 -12.16 -6.70
C LEU A 180 15.77 -12.95 -5.78
N PRO A 181 17.09 -12.65 -5.78
CA PRO A 181 18.04 -13.32 -4.90
C PRO A 181 17.64 -13.17 -3.43
N GLY A 182 17.36 -14.29 -2.76
CA GLY A 182 17.01 -14.33 -1.33
C GLY A 182 15.51 -14.22 -1.01
N LEU A 183 14.66 -13.89 -1.99
CA LEU A 183 13.19 -13.86 -1.83
C LEU A 183 12.51 -15.10 -2.45
N ASP A 184 12.99 -15.57 -3.60
CA ASP A 184 12.39 -16.67 -4.35
C ASP A 184 13.19 -17.96 -4.26
N ARG A 185 12.54 -19.07 -3.86
CA ARG A 185 13.14 -20.42 -3.86
C ARG A 185 13.04 -21.13 -5.21
N HIS A 186 12.20 -20.64 -6.12
CA HIS A 186 11.86 -21.30 -7.39
C HIS A 186 11.79 -20.35 -8.61
N GLY A 187 12.35 -19.14 -8.52
CA GLY A 187 12.37 -18.23 -9.67
C GLY A 187 13.42 -18.67 -10.71
N VAL A 188 13.15 -18.37 -11.98
CA VAL A 188 14.13 -18.48 -13.08
C VAL A 188 15.11 -17.33 -12.95
N SER A 189 16.41 -17.63 -12.83
CA SER A 189 17.45 -16.61 -12.69
C SER A 189 17.83 -16.02 -14.05
N GLN A 190 18.42 -14.82 -14.04
CA GLN A 190 18.93 -14.19 -15.26
C GLN A 190 20.00 -15.07 -15.94
N ASN A 191 20.80 -15.80 -15.15
CA ASN A 191 21.79 -16.73 -15.68
C ASN A 191 21.12 -17.88 -16.46
N ASP A 192 19.96 -18.36 -16.00
CA ASP A 192 19.21 -19.40 -16.72
C ASP A 192 18.62 -18.86 -18.04
N ALA A 193 18.23 -17.59 -18.06
CA ALA A 193 17.78 -16.92 -19.28
C ALA A 193 18.94 -16.72 -20.28
N ASP A 194 20.10 -16.30 -19.80
CA ASP A 194 21.31 -16.12 -20.61
C ASP A 194 21.83 -17.47 -21.15
N ASP A 195 21.74 -18.54 -20.36
CA ASP A 195 22.05 -19.91 -20.78
C ASP A 195 21.07 -20.43 -21.86
N LEU A 196 19.78 -20.08 -21.76
CA LEU A 196 18.81 -20.40 -22.81
C LEU A 196 19.06 -19.62 -24.11
N LEU A 197 19.47 -18.36 -24.01
CA LEU A 197 19.80 -17.52 -25.17
C LEU A 197 21.08 -17.99 -25.86
N SER A 198 22.11 -18.35 -25.10
CA SER A 198 23.34 -18.93 -25.65
C SER A 198 23.10 -20.30 -26.30
N GLY A 199 22.19 -21.10 -25.76
CA GLY A 199 21.72 -22.35 -26.35
C GLY A 199 20.95 -22.18 -27.68
N LEU A 200 20.38 -21.00 -27.92
CA LEU A 200 19.72 -20.62 -29.18
C LEU A 200 20.70 -20.03 -30.22
N GLY A 201 21.97 -19.87 -29.86
CA GLY A 201 23.03 -19.44 -30.79
C GLY A 201 22.99 -17.96 -31.18
N LEU A 202 22.42 -17.11 -30.33
CA LEU A 202 22.55 -15.64 -30.41
C LEU A 202 23.69 -15.15 -29.51
#